data_AF-A0A9E0HFD6-F1
#
_entry.id   AF-A0A9E0HFD6-F1
#
_cell.length_a   1.000
_cell.length_b   1.000
_cell.length_c   1.000
_cell.angle_alpha   90.00
_cell.angle_beta   90.00
_cell.angle_gamma   90.00
#
_symmetry.space_group_name_H-M   'P 1'
#
loop_
_entity.id
_entity.type
_entity.pdbx_description
1 polymer ?
#
loop_
_entity_poly.entity_id
_entity_poly.type
_entity_poly.pdbx_seq_one_letter_code
_entity_poly.pdbx_strand_id
1 'polypeptide(L)'
;MRAGPLALTLGATAVALGGVYLLWELRSGGAAAPTSIASTEKPRARPAAEDRGAGEPRQAAEPRPVAARPTPTAPKRGPMSDVASPLGAAPSGDPSPPPPPPPPVESAERLLEANKLYDRGDYENARQLAIQLLAEAPGNVKLLRVVVSSACILGDPEMAQKYVTELPPLDRSQMADRCAKFEIALK
;
A
#
# COMPACT_ATOMS: atom_id res chain seq x y z
N MET A 1 64.24 -14.71 22.50
CA MET A 1 63.73 -14.59 21.12
C MET A 1 62.26 -14.99 21.13
N ARG A 2 61.33 -14.03 20.98
CA ARG A 2 59.88 -14.27 20.94
C ARG A 2 59.36 -13.79 19.59
N ALA A 3 58.90 -14.71 18.76
CA ALA A 3 58.26 -14.42 17.48
C ALA A 3 56.81 -13.94 17.73
N GLY A 4 56.43 -12.83 17.09
CA GLY A 4 55.13 -12.19 17.26
C GLY A 4 54.05 -12.72 16.31
N PRO A 5 52.76 -12.58 16.65
CA PRO A 5 51.64 -13.00 15.83
C PRO A 5 51.22 -11.85 14.90
N LEU A 6 51.70 -11.85 13.65
CA LEU A 6 51.37 -10.84 12.64
C LEU A 6 50.75 -11.43 11.35
N ALA A 7 50.33 -12.70 11.36
CA ALA A 7 50.00 -13.42 10.12
C ALA A 7 48.50 -13.69 9.87
N LEU A 8 47.57 -13.01 10.56
CA LEU A 8 46.14 -13.41 10.55
C LEU A 8 45.14 -12.28 10.23
N THR A 9 45.54 -11.25 9.48
CA THR A 9 44.66 -10.10 9.14
C THR A 9 44.39 -9.91 7.64
N LEU A 10 44.99 -10.71 6.75
CA LEU A 10 44.84 -10.53 5.30
C LEU A 10 43.72 -11.35 4.64
N GLY A 11 43.05 -12.25 5.36
CA GLY A 11 41.98 -13.10 4.80
C GLY A 11 40.56 -12.51 4.84
N ALA A 12 40.30 -11.52 5.71
CA ALA A 12 38.94 -11.07 6.01
C ALA A 12 38.37 -10.05 5.00
N THR A 13 39.21 -9.31 4.28
CA THR A 13 38.77 -8.27 3.34
C THR A 13 38.29 -8.82 1.99
N ALA A 14 38.79 -9.99 1.56
CA ALA A 14 38.39 -10.59 0.29
C ALA A 14 36.94 -11.10 0.30
N VAL A 15 36.45 -11.63 1.43
CA VAL A 15 35.07 -12.14 1.56
C VAL A 15 34.05 -10.98 1.59
N ALA A 16 34.41 -9.84 2.18
CA ALA A 16 33.53 -8.67 2.23
C ALA A 16 33.33 -8.02 0.85
N LEU A 17 34.38 -7.91 0.05
CA LEU A 17 34.29 -7.34 -1.30
C LEU A 17 33.55 -8.29 -2.28
N GLY A 18 33.77 -9.60 -2.18
CA GLY A 18 33.04 -10.60 -2.98
C GLY A 18 31.54 -10.64 -2.68
N GLY A 19 31.14 -10.49 -1.41
CA GLY A 19 29.73 -10.46 -1.01
C GLY A 19 28.96 -9.24 -1.53
N VAL A 20 29.60 -8.06 -1.55
CA VAL A 20 28.98 -6.84 -2.10
C VAL A 20 28.86 -6.91 -3.63
N TYR A 21 29.83 -7.51 -4.32
CA TYR A 21 29.76 -7.71 -5.77
C TYR A 21 28.64 -8.67 -6.18
N LEU A 22 28.47 -9.80 -5.46
CA LEU A 22 27.36 -10.73 -5.71
C LEU A 22 25.98 -10.10 -5.45
N LEU A 23 25.85 -9.25 -4.43
CA LEU A 23 24.59 -8.54 -4.15
C LEU A 23 24.27 -7.48 -5.22
N TRP A 24 25.29 -6.91 -5.85
CA TRP A 24 25.12 -5.96 -6.96
C TRP A 24 24.79 -6.64 -8.29
N GLU A 25 25.35 -7.82 -8.58
CA GLU A 25 24.97 -8.62 -9.75
C GLU A 25 23.54 -9.16 -9.66
N LEU A 26 23.10 -9.63 -8.46
CA LEU A 26 21.71 -10.06 -8.23
C LEU A 26 20.69 -8.94 -8.46
N ARG A 27 21.07 -7.67 -8.26
CA ARG A 27 20.20 -6.52 -8.52
C ARG A 27 20.21 -6.06 -9.97
N SER A 28 21.25 -6.39 -10.74
CA SER A 28 21.43 -5.93 -12.12
C SER A 28 20.94 -6.95 -13.16
N GLY A 29 20.75 -8.22 -12.77
CA GLY A 29 20.30 -9.31 -13.66
C GLY A 29 18.78 -9.50 -13.80
N GLY A 30 17.95 -8.61 -13.25
CA GLY A 30 16.48 -8.76 -13.21
C GLY A 30 15.73 -8.20 -14.43
N ALA A 31 16.18 -8.48 -15.65
CA ALA A 31 15.42 -8.26 -16.88
C ALA A 31 15.23 -9.59 -17.62
N ALA A 32 14.69 -10.60 -16.93
CA ALA A 32 14.08 -11.74 -17.60
C ALA A 32 12.65 -11.32 -17.98
N ALA A 33 12.46 -11.03 -19.26
CA ALA A 33 11.16 -10.87 -19.88
C ALA A 33 10.24 -12.05 -19.48
N PRO A 34 8.95 -11.81 -19.20
CA PRO A 34 8.02 -12.90 -19.00
C PRO A 34 7.92 -13.72 -20.29
N THR A 35 8.34 -14.97 -20.22
CA THR A 35 8.08 -15.98 -21.24
C THR A 35 6.57 -16.10 -21.38
N SER A 36 6.08 -15.52 -22.47
CA SER A 36 4.70 -15.63 -22.93
C SER A 36 4.39 -17.10 -23.21
N ILE A 37 3.81 -17.79 -22.23
CA ILE A 37 3.10 -19.04 -22.46
C ILE A 37 1.75 -18.66 -23.08
N ALA A 38 1.69 -18.89 -24.39
CA ALA A 38 0.51 -18.78 -25.23
C ALA A 38 -0.64 -19.61 -24.64
N SER A 39 -1.54 -18.95 -23.91
CA SER A 39 -2.91 -19.42 -23.81
C SER A 39 -3.56 -19.21 -25.17
N THR A 40 -3.91 -20.33 -25.80
CA THR A 40 -4.72 -20.38 -27.02
C THR A 40 -6.14 -19.99 -26.64
N GLU A 41 -6.38 -18.69 -26.47
CA GLU A 41 -7.73 -18.16 -26.34
C GLU A 41 -8.22 -17.63 -27.69
N LYS A 42 -9.36 -18.18 -28.08
CA LYS A 42 -10.03 -18.03 -29.37
C LYS A 42 -10.30 -16.55 -29.67
N PRO A 43 -9.82 -16.00 -30.80
CA PRO A 43 -10.02 -14.59 -31.14
C PRO A 43 -11.49 -14.32 -31.45
N ARG A 44 -12.19 -13.59 -30.58
CA ARG A 44 -13.47 -12.98 -30.88
C ARG A 44 -13.20 -11.59 -31.46
N ALA A 45 -13.42 -11.47 -32.77
CA ALA A 45 -13.23 -10.27 -33.56
C ALA A 45 -13.84 -9.01 -32.89
N ARG A 46 -12.98 -8.02 -32.63
CA ARG A 46 -13.39 -6.62 -32.49
C ARG A 46 -13.06 -5.92 -33.82
N PRO A 47 -14.00 -5.19 -34.44
CA PRO A 47 -13.73 -4.46 -35.66
C PRO A 47 -12.85 -3.24 -35.37
N ALA A 48 -11.94 -3.01 -36.30
CA ALA A 48 -11.04 -1.88 -36.39
C ALA A 48 -11.77 -0.64 -36.94
N ALA A 49 -11.49 0.52 -36.34
CA ALA A 49 -11.61 1.87 -36.88
C ALA A 49 -11.01 2.80 -35.82
N GLU A 50 -10.19 3.81 -36.07
CA GLU A 50 -9.52 4.29 -37.26
C GLU A 50 -8.42 5.23 -36.74
N ASP A 51 -7.27 5.18 -37.40
CA ASP A 51 -6.11 6.06 -37.22
C ASP A 51 -6.31 7.35 -38.03
N ARG A 52 -6.14 8.53 -37.40
CA ARG A 52 -5.50 9.78 -37.90
C ARG A 52 -6.18 11.10 -37.51
N GLY A 53 -5.32 12.09 -37.27
CA GLY A 53 -5.57 13.52 -37.50
C GLY A 53 -5.48 14.35 -36.23
N ALA A 54 -4.34 14.98 -35.93
CA ALA A 54 -3.93 16.31 -36.43
C ALA A 54 -4.78 17.46 -35.84
N GLY A 55 -4.10 18.46 -35.28
CA GLY A 55 -4.63 19.46 -34.35
C GLY A 55 -5.88 20.22 -34.79
N GLU A 56 -6.73 20.51 -33.80
CA GLU A 56 -7.90 21.37 -33.93
C GLU A 56 -7.82 22.50 -32.87
N PRO A 57 -8.29 23.73 -33.18
CA PRO A 57 -8.07 24.93 -32.36
C PRO A 57 -8.84 24.87 -31.04
N ARG A 58 -8.30 25.57 -30.05
CA ARG A 58 -8.99 25.99 -28.81
C ARG A 58 -10.24 26.81 -29.18
N GLN A 59 -11.36 26.13 -29.46
CA GLN A 59 -12.66 26.77 -29.51
C GLN A 59 -13.05 27.11 -28.07
N ALA A 60 -13.30 28.40 -27.84
CA ALA A 60 -13.94 28.89 -26.64
C ALA A 60 -15.25 28.11 -26.45
N ALA A 61 -15.31 27.31 -25.39
CA ALA A 61 -16.47 26.51 -25.06
C ALA A 61 -17.64 27.46 -24.75
N GLU A 62 -18.61 27.49 -25.66
CA GLU A 62 -19.97 27.91 -25.35
C GLU A 62 -20.45 27.16 -24.09
N PRO A 63 -21.18 27.84 -23.18
CA PRO A 63 -21.76 27.20 -22.02
C PRO A 63 -22.81 26.19 -22.49
N ARG A 64 -22.42 24.92 -22.55
CA ARG A 64 -23.36 23.82 -22.73
C ARG A 64 -24.43 23.93 -21.63
N PRO A 65 -25.73 23.90 -21.96
CA PRO A 65 -26.76 23.74 -20.95
C PRO A 65 -26.44 22.45 -20.21
N VAL A 66 -26.12 22.59 -18.93
CA VAL A 66 -25.93 21.47 -18.00
C VAL A 66 -27.27 20.76 -17.98
N ALA A 67 -27.40 19.71 -18.81
CA ALA A 67 -28.47 18.73 -18.67
C ALA A 67 -28.44 18.34 -17.20
N ALA A 68 -29.50 18.71 -16.49
CA ALA A 68 -29.62 18.58 -15.06
C ALA A 68 -29.14 17.18 -14.69
N ARG A 69 -27.96 17.11 -14.06
CA ARG A 69 -27.55 15.89 -13.37
C ARG A 69 -28.74 15.54 -12.49
N PRO A 70 -29.26 14.30 -12.55
CA PRO A 70 -30.24 13.88 -11.57
C PRO A 70 -29.63 14.21 -10.21
N THR A 71 -30.29 15.12 -9.49
CA THR A 71 -29.98 15.41 -8.10
C THR A 71 -29.75 14.07 -7.42
N PRO A 72 -28.63 13.87 -6.69
CA PRO A 72 -28.50 12.70 -5.85
C PRO A 72 -29.72 12.75 -4.94
N THR A 73 -30.67 11.85 -5.19
CA THR A 73 -31.86 11.69 -4.37
C THR A 73 -31.29 11.46 -2.98
N ALA A 74 -31.46 12.46 -2.10
CA ALA A 74 -31.03 12.35 -0.73
C ALA A 74 -31.48 10.97 -0.25
N PRO A 75 -30.57 10.12 0.27
CA PRO A 75 -30.96 8.81 0.75
C PRO A 75 -32.13 9.04 1.69
N LYS A 76 -33.29 8.52 1.28
CA LYS A 76 -34.53 8.66 2.02
C LYS A 76 -34.20 8.07 3.38
N ARG A 77 -33.99 8.96 4.35
CA ARG A 77 -33.65 8.64 5.72
C ARG A 77 -34.88 7.90 6.22
N GLY A 78 -34.87 6.57 6.05
CA GLY A 78 -35.90 5.73 6.63
C GLY A 78 -35.95 6.05 8.12
N PRO A 79 -37.12 5.94 8.77
CA PRO A 79 -37.17 6.04 10.22
C PRO A 79 -36.10 5.09 10.74
N MET A 80 -35.11 5.64 11.43
CA MET A 80 -34.17 4.84 12.19
C MET A 80 -35.04 4.09 13.18
N SER A 81 -35.29 2.81 12.91
CA SER A 81 -35.82 1.93 13.93
C SER A 81 -34.89 2.06 15.11
N ASP A 82 -35.42 2.59 16.20
CA ASP A 82 -34.87 2.50 17.54
C ASP A 82 -34.67 1.00 17.84
N VAL A 83 -33.54 0.46 17.39
CA VAL A 83 -33.08 -0.85 17.85
C VAL A 83 -32.60 -0.59 19.26
N ALA A 84 -33.53 -0.82 20.20
CA ALA A 84 -33.25 -0.91 21.62
C ALA A 84 -32.03 -1.80 21.81
N SER A 85 -30.90 -1.17 22.15
CA SER A 85 -29.69 -1.86 22.57
C SER A 85 -30.04 -2.77 23.74
N PRO A 86 -29.80 -4.09 23.65
CA PRO A 86 -29.89 -4.95 24.82
C PRO A 86 -28.81 -4.50 25.82
N LEU A 87 -29.24 -3.88 26.92
CA LEU A 87 -28.45 -3.81 28.14
C LEU A 87 -28.24 -5.25 28.62
N GLY A 88 -27.00 -5.74 28.60
CA GLY A 88 -26.68 -6.94 29.37
C GLY A 88 -25.55 -7.78 28.83
N ALA A 89 -24.32 -7.37 29.13
CA ALA A 89 -23.23 -8.27 29.52
C ALA A 89 -22.06 -7.38 29.97
N ALA A 90 -21.83 -7.28 31.27
CA ALA A 90 -20.61 -6.68 31.80
C ALA A 90 -19.43 -7.59 31.41
N PRO A 91 -18.43 -7.12 30.64
CA PRO A 91 -17.25 -7.91 30.39
C PRO A 91 -16.48 -8.07 31.70
N SER A 92 -16.29 -9.32 32.13
CA SER A 92 -15.36 -9.66 33.20
C SER A 92 -14.00 -9.07 32.86
N GLY A 93 -13.60 -8.08 33.65
CA GLY A 93 -12.44 -7.25 33.39
C GLY A 93 -11.14 -8.02 33.60
N ASP A 94 -10.59 -8.57 32.52
CA ASP A 94 -9.14 -8.65 32.42
C ASP A 94 -8.59 -7.21 32.45
N PRO A 95 -7.59 -6.90 33.30
CA PRO A 95 -6.97 -5.59 33.33
C PRO A 95 -6.38 -5.31 31.95
N SER A 96 -7.05 -4.45 31.19
CA SER A 96 -6.53 -3.97 29.91
C SER A 96 -5.14 -3.39 30.16
N PRO A 97 -4.13 -3.78 29.36
CA PRO A 97 -2.79 -3.23 29.51
C PRO A 97 -2.88 -1.70 29.44
N PRO A 98 -2.09 -0.97 30.26
CA PRO A 98 -2.11 0.48 30.26
C PRO A 98 -1.88 0.99 28.83
N PRO A 99 -2.64 2.01 28.38
CA PRO A 99 -2.49 2.53 27.03
C PRO A 99 -1.03 2.98 26.82
N PRO A 100 -0.44 2.70 25.65
CA PRO A 100 0.92 3.13 25.37
C PRO A 100 1.03 4.65 25.50
N PRO A 101 2.18 5.18 25.98
CA PRO A 101 2.38 6.61 26.12
C PRO A 101 2.15 7.32 24.77
N PRO A 102 1.59 8.54 24.78
CA PRO A 102 1.33 9.28 23.56
C PRO A 102 2.65 9.52 22.82
N PRO A 103 2.67 9.38 21.49
CA PRO A 103 3.89 9.55 20.73
C PRO A 103 4.29 11.04 20.73
N PRO A 104 5.58 11.37 20.57
CA PRO A 104 6.06 12.75 20.60
C PRO A 104 5.36 13.61 19.52
N VAL A 105 5.10 14.89 19.81
CA VAL A 105 4.25 15.76 18.97
C VAL A 105 4.70 15.80 17.51
N GLU A 106 6.01 15.81 17.25
CA GLU A 106 6.55 15.78 15.87
C GLU A 106 6.15 14.51 15.10
N SER A 107 6.08 13.37 15.78
CA SER A 107 5.63 12.13 15.15
C SER A 107 4.15 12.21 14.76
N ALA A 108 3.31 12.91 15.53
CA ALA A 108 1.89 13.08 15.21
C ALA A 108 1.67 13.87 13.92
N GLU A 109 2.47 14.91 13.67
CA GLU A 109 2.41 15.68 12.42
C GLU A 109 2.84 14.83 11.22
N ARG A 110 3.91 14.03 11.37
CA ARG A 110 4.38 13.13 10.30
C ARG A 110 3.37 12.02 10.01
N LEU A 111 2.68 11.49 11.02
CA LEU A 111 1.57 10.55 10.85
C LEU A 111 0.43 11.16 10.02
N LEU A 112 0.09 12.42 10.27
CA LEU A 112 -0.92 13.14 9.49
C LEU A 112 -0.45 13.38 8.05
N GLU A 113 0.84 13.69 7.85
CA GLU A 113 1.39 13.92 6.52
C GLU A 113 1.35 12.66 5.64
N ALA A 114 1.68 11.48 6.19
CA ALA A 114 1.55 10.21 5.44
C ALA A 114 0.11 9.96 4.95
N ASN A 115 -0.89 10.31 5.77
CA ASN A 115 -2.30 10.21 5.37
C ASN A 115 -2.66 11.26 4.31
N LYS A 116 -2.19 12.50 4.45
CA LYS A 116 -2.41 13.54 3.44
C LYS A 116 -1.83 13.17 2.08
N LEU A 117 -0.66 12.54 2.04
CA LEU A 117 -0.06 12.05 0.80
C LEU A 117 -0.95 10.97 0.17
N TYR A 118 -1.45 10.04 0.98
CA TYR A 118 -2.39 9.00 0.52
C TYR A 118 -3.68 9.61 -0.03
N ASP A 119 -4.28 10.56 0.68
CA ASP A 119 -5.54 11.22 0.27
C ASP A 119 -5.38 12.03 -1.04
N ARG A 120 -4.17 12.51 -1.34
CA ARG A 120 -3.84 13.19 -2.61
C ARG A 120 -3.58 12.22 -3.77
N GLY A 121 -3.50 10.92 -3.51
CA GLY A 121 -3.14 9.90 -4.49
C GLY A 121 -1.63 9.73 -4.70
N ASP A 122 -0.79 10.32 -3.86
CA ASP A 122 0.65 10.12 -3.87
C ASP A 122 1.02 8.86 -3.08
N TYR A 123 0.62 7.71 -3.61
CA TYR A 123 0.70 6.43 -2.91
C TYR A 123 2.14 5.99 -2.65
N GLU A 124 3.06 6.32 -3.54
CA GLU A 124 4.48 5.99 -3.43
C GLU A 124 5.12 6.73 -2.25
N ASN A 125 4.97 8.06 -2.18
CA ASN A 125 5.53 8.84 -1.07
C ASN A 125 4.79 8.56 0.24
N ALA A 126 3.47 8.35 0.19
CA ALA A 126 2.69 7.94 1.37
C ALA A 126 3.21 6.63 1.97
N ARG A 127 3.47 5.63 1.12
CA ARG A 127 4.00 4.32 1.51
C ARG A 127 5.38 4.44 2.14
N GLN A 128 6.30 5.18 1.51
CA GLN A 128 7.66 5.36 2.02
C GLN A 128 7.67 6.06 3.37
N LEU A 129 6.91 7.14 3.53
CA LEU A 129 6.82 7.85 4.80
C LEU A 129 6.17 6.98 5.89
N ALA A 130 5.12 6.24 5.56
CA ALA A 130 4.48 5.33 6.51
C ALA A 130 5.41 4.20 6.98
N ILE A 131 6.24 3.63 6.10
CA ILE A 131 7.25 2.63 6.47
C ILE A 131 8.30 3.22 7.42
N GLN A 132 8.76 4.45 7.17
CA GLN A 132 9.70 5.13 8.07
C GLN A 132 9.09 5.31 9.46
N LEU A 133 7.84 5.76 9.54
CA LEU A 133 7.15 5.97 10.82
C LEU A 133 6.80 4.65 11.54
N LEU A 134 6.60 3.55 10.81
CA LEU A 134 6.44 2.22 11.40
C LEU A 134 7.71 1.72 12.08
N ALA A 135 8.89 2.21 11.70
CA ALA A 135 10.13 1.90 12.44
C ALA A 135 10.11 2.50 13.86
N GLU A 136 9.42 3.63 14.05
CA GLU A 136 9.24 4.28 15.35
C GLU A 136 8.05 3.69 16.12
N ALA A 137 6.98 3.29 15.41
CA ALA A 137 5.73 2.78 15.98
C ALA A 137 5.21 1.54 15.23
N PRO A 138 5.80 0.35 15.42
CA PRO A 138 5.53 -0.85 14.59
C PRO A 138 4.12 -1.43 14.71
N GLY A 139 3.32 -1.03 15.71
CA GLY A 139 1.94 -1.45 15.89
C GLY A 139 0.89 -0.44 15.41
N ASN A 140 1.29 0.64 14.73
CA ASN A 140 0.34 1.68 14.34
C ASN A 140 -0.54 1.21 13.17
N VAL A 141 -1.75 0.74 13.51
CA VAL A 141 -2.75 0.24 12.57
C VAL A 141 -3.05 1.22 11.44
N LYS A 142 -3.07 2.54 11.72
CA LYS A 142 -3.37 3.55 10.69
C LYS A 142 -2.28 3.57 9.61
N LEU A 143 -1.01 3.51 10.01
CA LEU A 143 0.10 3.44 9.07
C LEU A 143 0.14 2.12 8.32
N LEU A 144 -0.09 1.00 8.99
CA LEU A 144 -0.17 -0.31 8.35
C LEU A 144 -1.23 -0.32 7.24
N ARG A 145 -2.42 0.25 7.50
CA ARG A 145 -3.47 0.39 6.48
C ARG A 145 -3.04 1.26 5.30
N VAL A 146 -2.30 2.36 5.53
CA VAL A 146 -1.76 3.21 4.45
C VAL A 146 -0.76 2.42 3.60
N VAL A 147 0.19 1.72 4.23
CA VAL A 147 1.18 0.92 3.50
C VAL A 147 0.53 -0.17 2.66
N VAL A 148 -0.37 -0.98 3.26
CA VAL A 148 -1.06 -2.07 2.55
C VAL A 148 -1.92 -1.52 1.42
N SER A 149 -2.70 -0.46 1.67
CA SER A 149 -3.55 0.12 0.63
C SER A 149 -2.74 0.72 -0.52
N SER A 150 -1.67 1.47 -0.21
CA SER A 150 -0.78 2.01 -1.24
C SER A 150 -0.10 0.91 -2.05
N ALA A 151 0.39 -0.15 -1.39
CA ALA A 151 1.01 -1.29 -2.07
C ALA A 151 0.02 -1.98 -3.03
N CYS A 152 -1.25 -2.15 -2.63
CA CYS A 152 -2.25 -2.72 -3.51
C CYS A 152 -2.55 -1.83 -4.73
N ILE A 153 -2.60 -0.52 -4.56
CA ILE A 153 -2.82 0.43 -5.67
C ILE A 153 -1.63 0.45 -6.64
N LEU A 154 -0.42 0.31 -6.12
CA LEU A 154 0.83 0.30 -6.89
C LEU A 154 1.12 -1.05 -7.57
N GLY A 155 0.30 -2.08 -7.33
CA GLY A 155 0.51 -3.41 -7.91
C GLY A 155 1.62 -4.21 -7.24
N ASP A 156 1.90 -3.96 -5.96
CA ASP A 156 2.98 -4.59 -5.17
C ASP A 156 2.40 -5.60 -4.16
N PRO A 157 2.09 -6.84 -4.59
CA PRO A 157 1.49 -7.85 -3.72
C PRO A 157 2.45 -8.32 -2.63
N GLU A 158 3.76 -8.31 -2.88
CA GLU A 158 4.76 -8.75 -1.90
C GLU A 158 4.79 -7.82 -0.70
N MET A 159 4.80 -6.50 -0.96
CA MET A 159 4.75 -5.52 0.12
C MET A 159 3.40 -5.52 0.85
N ALA A 160 2.29 -5.64 0.11
CA ALA A 160 0.98 -5.73 0.73
C ALA A 160 0.86 -6.97 1.66
N GLN A 161 1.34 -8.13 1.21
CA GLN A 161 1.35 -9.37 1.99
C GLN A 161 2.25 -9.28 3.23
N LYS A 162 3.38 -8.57 3.13
CA LYS A 162 4.29 -8.38 4.26
C LYS A 162 3.65 -7.59 5.41
N TYR A 163 2.91 -6.52 5.09
CA TYR A 163 2.37 -5.63 6.12
C TYR A 163 0.93 -5.99 6.54
N VAL A 164 0.19 -6.78 5.75
CA VAL A 164 -1.13 -7.25 6.17
C VAL A 164 -1.05 -8.22 7.34
N THR A 165 0.03 -8.98 7.50
CA THR A 165 0.19 -9.91 8.63
C THR A 165 0.31 -9.19 9.98
N GLU A 166 0.78 -7.94 9.97
CA GLU A 166 0.92 -7.08 11.15
C GLU A 166 -0.40 -6.41 11.55
N LEU A 167 -1.41 -6.41 10.67
CA LEU A 167 -2.71 -5.82 10.97
C LEU A 167 -3.54 -6.71 11.92
N PRO A 168 -4.37 -6.10 12.79
CA PRO A 168 -5.37 -6.84 13.56
C PRO A 168 -6.32 -7.64 12.65
N PRO A 169 -6.86 -8.79 13.10
CA PRO A 169 -7.68 -9.68 12.27
C PRO A 169 -8.84 -8.99 11.55
N LEU A 170 -9.53 -8.07 12.24
CA LEU A 170 -10.63 -7.29 11.68
C LEU A 170 -10.17 -6.47 10.46
N ASP A 171 -9.00 -5.86 10.55
CA ASP A 171 -8.46 -4.98 9.50
C ASP A 171 -7.89 -5.75 8.31
N ARG A 172 -7.35 -6.95 8.56
CA ARG A 172 -6.87 -7.83 7.48
C ARG A 172 -7.98 -8.17 6.50
N SER A 173 -9.16 -8.55 7.01
CA SER A 173 -10.32 -8.87 6.16
C SER A 173 -10.75 -7.67 5.29
N GLN A 174 -10.83 -6.48 5.88
CA GLN A 174 -11.19 -5.27 5.15
C GLN A 174 -10.14 -4.88 4.10
N MET A 175 -8.85 -5.06 4.40
CA MET A 175 -7.79 -4.81 3.43
C MET A 175 -7.79 -5.83 2.30
N ALA A 176 -8.08 -7.11 2.58
CA ALA A 176 -8.21 -8.14 1.56
C ALA A 176 -9.30 -7.78 0.53
N ASP A 177 -10.48 -7.35 0.99
CA ASP A 177 -11.57 -6.92 0.10
C ASP A 177 -11.20 -5.68 -0.73
N ARG A 178 -10.41 -4.76 -0.16
CA ARG A 178 -9.94 -3.57 -0.88
C ARG A 178 -8.88 -3.92 -1.93
N CYS A 179 -7.94 -4.79 -1.59
CA CYS A 179 -6.86 -5.22 -2.48
C CYS A 179 -7.36 -6.13 -3.61
N ALA A 180 -8.44 -6.89 -3.39
CA ALA A 180 -9.09 -7.67 -4.44
C ALA A 180 -9.57 -6.82 -5.62
N LYS A 181 -9.89 -5.53 -5.41
CA LYS A 181 -10.25 -4.58 -6.49
C LYS A 181 -9.08 -4.25 -7.42
N PHE A 182 -7.86 -4.50 -6.97
CA PHE A 182 -6.62 -4.33 -7.72
C PHE A 182 -6.01 -5.68 -8.11
N GLU A 183 -6.83 -6.75 -8.10
CA GLU A 183 -6.41 -8.12 -8.47
C GLU A 183 -5.31 -8.71 -7.58
N ILE A 184 -5.13 -8.15 -6.36
CA ILE A 184 -4.17 -8.64 -5.37
C ILE A 184 -4.91 -9.44 -4.30
N ALA A 185 -4.62 -10.74 -4.23
CA ALA A 185 -5.14 -11.64 -3.21
C ALA A 185 -4.21 -11.66 -1.99
N LEU A 186 -4.69 -11.10 -0.87
CA LEU A 186 -4.01 -11.18 0.42
C LEU A 186 -4.36 -12.49 1.13
N LYS A 187 -3.35 -13.14 1.72
CA LYS A 187 -3.47 -14.38 2.50
C LYS A 187 -3.44 -14.13 3.99
#